data_AF-A0A8S0SMZ3-F1
#
_entry.id   AF-A0A8S0SMZ3-F1
#
_cell.length_a   1.000
_cell.length_b   1.000
_cell.length_c   1.000
_cell.angle_alpha   90.00
_cell.angle_beta   90.00
_cell.angle_gamma   90.00
#
_symmetry.space_group_name_H-M   'P 1'
#
loop_
_entity.id
_entity.type
_entity.pdbx_description
1 polymer ?
#
loop_
_entity_poly.entity_id
_entity_poly.type
_entity_poly.pdbx_seq_one_letter_code
_entity_poly.pdbx_strand_id
1 'polypeptide(L)'
;MTEDDGGSVAQVDERPCTCCLKKEDHQSNCSQCRRRSLNSSLPSSSSSCSLLSFESYPVQDYDKLWRVYTASVKGFSIGAGLKGGLALFSFLSRLRRRRSLPSSKKLEMASTSEDVILALKETLRYGLFLGAFAGTFVSVDEIIAALGGHRRTAKWRSLLAGAIAGPSMLLTGLNTQHTSLAIYILMRATVLASRWGIKSEKFGRICKPLTWAHGDIFLMCLSSSQILSAYILKQGSLPPSYKSFLNKHGAKDSVILQGVREIACGMPFKNLGAIEKYYKSIGVDVKLDPEMKIPCSIIHGNQSCGTHFLLFLLQAYKRALPVYLPVYLIPALIVHRQGLLKRPHTILWKGLFGTARSSLFLSMYCSSAWIWTCFLFRIFKKCNIPMVAMGTVKGAALFIFH
;
A
#
# COMPACT_ATOMS: atom_id res chain seq x y z
N MET A 1 42.77 -8.32 56.29
CA MET A 1 43.37 -9.30 55.35
C MET A 1 42.33 -9.60 54.30
N THR A 2 42.33 -8.86 53.18
CA THR A 2 43.02 -9.22 51.90
C THR A 2 42.39 -10.49 51.33
N GLU A 3 41.79 -10.57 50.13
CA GLU A 3 41.84 -9.78 48.89
C GLU A 3 40.58 -10.05 48.02
N ASP A 4 40.41 -9.15 47.04
CA ASP A 4 39.60 -9.07 45.81
C ASP A 4 39.06 -10.37 45.15
N ASP A 5 37.97 -10.37 44.36
CA ASP A 5 37.80 -9.56 43.14
C ASP A 5 36.32 -9.44 42.68
N GLY A 6 35.96 -8.25 42.19
CA GLY A 6 34.62 -7.85 41.76
C GLY A 6 34.54 -7.58 40.26
N GLY A 7 33.52 -8.13 39.59
CA GLY A 7 33.22 -7.85 38.18
C GLY A 7 32.17 -6.75 38.02
N SER A 8 32.59 -5.49 38.02
CA SER A 8 31.75 -4.31 37.77
C SER A 8 31.68 -3.90 36.30
N VAL A 9 30.48 -3.46 35.92
CA VAL A 9 30.05 -2.84 34.66
C VAL A 9 30.93 -1.67 34.24
N ALA A 10 31.46 -1.68 33.01
CA ALA A 10 32.15 -0.53 32.42
C ALA A 10 31.19 0.36 31.62
N GLN A 11 30.96 1.57 32.14
CA GLN A 11 30.41 2.72 31.40
C GLN A 11 31.43 3.20 30.34
N VAL A 12 30.93 3.56 29.15
CA VAL A 12 31.73 4.22 28.11
C VAL A 12 31.61 5.73 28.28
N ASP A 13 32.73 6.37 28.64
CA ASP A 13 32.88 7.82 28.86
C ASP A 13 33.06 8.53 27.49
N GLU A 14 32.18 9.49 27.16
CA GLU A 14 32.28 10.32 25.96
C GLU A 14 33.15 11.56 26.24
N ARG A 15 34.43 11.54 25.83
CA ARG A 15 35.24 12.76 25.68
C ARG A 15 35.83 12.88 24.26
N PRO A 16 35.82 14.07 23.63
CA PRO A 16 36.36 14.27 22.27
C PRO A 16 37.90 14.38 22.25
N CYS A 17 38.54 13.74 21.27
CA CYS A 17 40.00 13.78 21.07
C CYS A 17 40.49 15.15 20.54
N THR A 18 41.60 15.64 21.09
CA THR A 18 42.22 16.95 20.86
C THR A 18 42.96 17.12 19.52
N CYS A 19 42.98 16.10 18.65
CA CYS A 19 43.74 16.14 17.38
C CYS A 19 43.06 16.96 16.27
N CYS A 20 41.79 17.36 16.42
CA CYS A 20 41.05 18.08 15.36
C CYS A 20 41.25 19.60 15.33
N LEU A 21 42.11 20.17 16.20
CA LEU A 21 42.24 21.63 16.35
C LEU A 21 43.50 22.25 15.72
N LYS A 22 44.39 21.48 15.09
CA LYS A 22 45.55 22.03 14.38
C LYS A 22 45.66 21.47 12.97
N LYS A 23 45.66 22.39 12.01
CA LYS A 23 45.68 22.18 10.57
C LYS A 23 47.13 22.22 10.10
N GLU A 24 47.91 21.17 10.34
CA GLU A 24 49.24 21.01 9.73
C GLU A 24 49.54 19.54 9.40
N ASP A 25 50.22 19.36 8.26
CA ASP A 25 50.42 18.13 7.51
C ASP A 25 51.39 17.14 8.19
N HIS A 26 50.89 16.28 9.07
CA HIS A 26 51.57 15.00 9.37
C HIS A 26 50.61 13.97 9.97
N GLN A 27 49.89 13.25 9.10
CA GLN A 27 48.94 12.23 9.51
C GLN A 27 49.51 10.82 9.29
N SER A 28 50.31 10.31 10.24
CA SER A 28 50.72 8.89 10.20
C SER A 28 50.81 8.14 11.53
N ASN A 29 50.78 8.78 12.72
CA ASN A 29 51.10 8.05 13.98
C ASN A 29 50.13 8.18 15.18
N CYS A 30 48.82 8.43 14.97
CA CYS A 30 47.84 8.39 16.08
C CYS A 30 46.92 7.15 16.02
N SER A 31 47.01 6.26 17.03
CA SER A 31 46.27 5.01 17.11
C SER A 31 44.74 5.20 17.29
N GLN A 32 44.32 6.28 17.95
CA GLN A 32 42.90 6.58 18.23
C GLN A 32 42.19 7.21 17.02
N CYS A 33 42.88 8.04 16.23
CA CYS A 33 42.41 8.50 14.92
C CYS A 33 42.37 7.37 13.88
N ARG A 34 43.33 6.44 13.91
CA ARG A 34 43.32 5.25 13.04
C ARG A 34 42.12 4.34 13.32
N ARG A 35 41.78 4.16 14.61
CA ARG A 35 40.62 3.38 15.04
C ARG A 35 39.29 4.07 14.70
N ARG A 36 39.24 5.40 14.72
CA ARG A 36 38.07 6.18 14.28
C ARG A 36 37.93 6.25 12.75
N SER A 37 39.04 6.29 12.01
CA SER A 37 39.06 6.19 10.54
C SER A 37 38.56 4.82 10.06
N LEU A 38 38.92 3.75 10.77
CA LEU A 38 38.39 2.41 10.51
C LEU A 38 36.89 2.30 10.84
N ASN A 39 36.41 3.04 11.84
CA ASN A 39 35.00 3.05 12.25
C ASN A 39 34.13 4.10 11.52
N SER A 40 34.73 5.07 10.80
CA SER A 40 34.01 6.04 9.96
C SER A 40 33.73 5.53 8.55
N SER A 41 34.29 4.38 8.16
CA SER A 41 33.87 3.62 6.98
C SER A 41 32.66 2.73 7.31
N LEU A 42 31.55 3.36 7.69
CA LEU A 42 30.22 2.76 7.64
C LEU A 42 29.41 3.43 6.51
N PRO A 43 28.74 2.65 5.66
CA PRO A 43 28.15 3.12 4.43
C PRO A 43 26.85 3.89 4.69
N SER A 44 26.78 5.11 4.18
CA SER A 44 25.51 5.83 4.06
C SER A 44 24.67 5.23 2.93
N SER A 45 23.75 4.36 3.34
CA SER A 45 22.43 4.06 2.74
C SER A 45 22.26 4.24 1.23
N SER A 46 22.47 3.14 0.49
CA SER A 46 21.58 2.76 -0.61
C SER A 46 21.72 1.28 -0.97
N SER A 47 20.59 0.59 -0.97
CA SER A 47 20.34 -0.71 -1.61
C SER A 47 20.78 -1.97 -0.85
N SER A 48 19.78 -2.77 -0.48
CA SER A 48 19.89 -4.16 -0.07
C SER A 48 20.48 -5.01 -1.20
N CYS A 49 21.78 -5.24 -1.19
CA CYS A 49 22.45 -6.25 -2.02
C CYS A 49 23.79 -6.62 -1.36
N SER A 50 23.73 -7.21 -0.17
CA SER A 50 24.91 -7.77 0.51
C SER A 50 24.64 -9.23 0.83
N LEU A 51 24.64 -10.06 -0.21
CA LEU A 51 24.87 -11.49 -0.09
C LEU A 51 25.47 -11.96 -1.42
N LEU A 52 26.58 -12.67 -1.34
CA LEU A 52 27.40 -13.25 -2.42
C LEU A 52 28.56 -12.35 -2.91
N SER A 53 29.60 -12.28 -2.08
CA SER A 53 30.97 -12.11 -2.56
C SER A 53 31.54 -13.52 -2.75
N PHE A 54 31.93 -13.87 -3.96
CA PHE A 54 32.81 -15.01 -4.23
C PHE A 54 33.78 -14.65 -5.36
N GLU A 55 34.99 -15.14 -5.18
CA GLU A 55 36.22 -15.05 -5.98
C GLU A 55 36.12 -14.57 -7.43
N SER A 56 37.07 -13.69 -7.77
CA SER A 56 37.42 -13.22 -9.11
C SER A 56 38.39 -14.16 -9.83
N TYR A 57 38.05 -14.56 -11.07
CA TYR A 57 38.98 -14.98 -12.14
C TYR A 57 38.40 -14.50 -13.51
N PRO A 58 39.25 -14.24 -14.53
CA PRO A 58 38.96 -13.28 -15.60
C PRO A 58 38.22 -13.91 -16.79
N VAL A 59 37.21 -13.23 -17.36
CA VAL A 59 36.97 -12.98 -18.81
C VAL A 59 35.77 -12.02 -18.91
N GLN A 60 36.04 -10.72 -19.17
CA GLN A 60 35.10 -9.59 -19.06
C GLN A 60 33.78 -9.68 -19.86
N ASP A 61 33.68 -10.52 -20.88
CA ASP A 61 32.45 -10.69 -21.68
C ASP A 61 31.53 -11.80 -21.13
N TYR A 62 32.10 -12.80 -20.45
CA TYR A 62 31.32 -13.83 -19.76
C TYR A 62 30.52 -13.21 -18.60
N ASP A 63 31.12 -12.27 -17.87
CA ASP A 63 30.46 -11.55 -16.77
C ASP A 63 29.24 -10.75 -17.23
N LYS A 64 29.30 -10.12 -18.42
CA LYS A 64 28.19 -9.30 -18.94
C LYS A 64 26.99 -10.16 -19.32
N LEU A 65 27.23 -11.24 -20.08
CA LEU A 65 26.18 -12.19 -20.45
C LEU A 65 25.63 -12.92 -19.23
N TRP A 66 26.48 -13.26 -18.26
CA TRP A 66 26.08 -13.87 -17.01
C TRP A 66 25.18 -12.95 -16.17
N ARG A 67 25.44 -11.64 -16.14
CA ARG A 67 24.57 -10.65 -15.48
C ARG A 67 23.21 -10.55 -16.15
N VAL A 68 23.16 -10.50 -17.49
CA VAL A 68 21.90 -10.49 -18.26
C VAL A 68 21.09 -11.77 -18.01
N TYR A 69 21.75 -12.92 -18.05
CA TYR A 69 21.13 -14.21 -17.78
C TYR A 69 20.59 -14.28 -16.34
N THR A 70 21.42 -13.92 -15.37
CA THR A 70 21.04 -13.90 -13.94
C THR A 70 19.88 -12.95 -13.68
N ALA A 71 19.86 -11.77 -14.31
CA ALA A 71 18.77 -10.81 -14.19
C ALA A 71 17.46 -11.35 -14.78
N SER A 72 17.54 -11.99 -15.95
CA SER A 72 16.39 -12.60 -16.62
C SER A 72 15.80 -13.76 -15.81
N VAL A 73 16.65 -14.66 -15.32
CA VAL A 73 16.24 -15.80 -14.48
C VAL A 73 15.63 -15.31 -13.17
N LYS A 74 16.25 -14.34 -12.49
CA LYS A 74 15.70 -13.74 -11.26
C LYS A 74 14.35 -13.08 -11.53
N GLY A 75 14.23 -12.30 -12.62
CA GLY A 75 12.97 -11.67 -13.04
C GLY A 75 11.87 -12.70 -13.29
N PHE A 76 12.20 -13.78 -14.00
CA PHE A 76 11.28 -14.89 -14.27
C PHE A 76 10.84 -15.59 -12.97
N SER A 77 11.78 -15.93 -12.09
CA SER A 77 11.46 -16.59 -10.81
C SER A 77 10.56 -15.74 -9.93
N ILE A 78 10.80 -14.42 -9.86
CA ILE A 78 9.94 -13.50 -9.12
C ILE A 78 8.54 -13.44 -9.75
N GLY A 79 8.45 -13.33 -11.08
CA GLY A 79 7.17 -13.25 -11.78
C GLY A 79 6.34 -14.52 -11.68
N ALA A 80 6.97 -15.68 -11.91
CA ALA A 80 6.36 -16.98 -11.74
C ALA A 80 5.96 -17.23 -10.28
N GLY A 81 6.80 -16.81 -9.31
CA GLY A 81 6.51 -16.92 -7.89
C GLY A 81 5.29 -16.09 -7.45
N LEU A 82 5.16 -14.85 -7.93
CA LEU A 82 4.04 -13.97 -7.58
C LEU A 82 2.70 -14.52 -8.10
N LYS A 83 2.63 -14.84 -9.40
CA LYS A 83 1.38 -15.34 -10.01
C LYS A 83 1.09 -16.80 -9.64
N GLY A 84 2.11 -17.65 -9.64
CA GLY A 84 2.01 -19.05 -9.23
C GLY A 84 1.64 -19.19 -7.76
N GLY A 85 2.17 -18.33 -6.88
CA GLY A 85 1.79 -18.28 -5.47
C GLY A 85 0.32 -17.93 -5.26
N LEU A 86 -0.22 -16.96 -6.02
CA LEU A 86 -1.64 -16.62 -5.98
C LEU A 86 -2.52 -17.76 -6.51
N ALA A 87 -2.12 -18.41 -7.60
CA ALA A 87 -2.83 -19.57 -8.14
C ALA A 87 -2.84 -20.72 -7.13
N LEU A 88 -1.70 -21.06 -6.55
CA LEU A 88 -1.55 -22.08 -5.51
C LEU A 88 -2.37 -21.76 -4.27
N PHE A 89 -2.36 -20.50 -3.81
CA PHE A 89 -3.17 -20.06 -2.67
C PHE A 89 -4.66 -20.20 -2.96
N SER A 90 -5.11 -19.77 -4.16
CA SER A 90 -6.51 -19.90 -4.55
C SER A 90 -6.93 -21.37 -4.61
N PHE A 91 -6.08 -22.26 -5.13
CA PHE A 91 -6.29 -23.71 -5.15
C PHE A 91 -6.35 -24.31 -3.74
N LEU A 92 -5.38 -23.99 -2.87
CA LEU A 92 -5.36 -24.43 -1.48
C LEU A 92 -6.58 -23.95 -0.70
N SER A 93 -7.03 -22.71 -0.93
CA SER A 93 -8.23 -22.16 -0.31
C SER A 93 -9.50 -22.90 -0.77
N ARG A 94 -9.58 -23.25 -2.06
CA ARG A 94 -10.68 -24.07 -2.62
C ARG A 94 -10.64 -25.48 -2.06
N LEU A 95 -9.47 -26.11 -1.96
CA LEU A 95 -9.30 -27.45 -1.40
C LEU A 95 -9.70 -27.51 0.08
N ARG A 96 -9.33 -26.49 0.86
CA ARG A 96 -9.76 -26.35 2.27
C ARG A 96 -11.27 -26.19 2.37
N ARG A 97 -11.88 -25.40 1.48
CA ARG A 97 -13.34 -25.24 1.43
C ARG A 97 -14.04 -26.53 0.99
N ARG A 98 -13.43 -27.30 0.07
CA ARG A 98 -13.90 -28.60 -0.42
C ARG A 98 -13.95 -29.68 0.68
N ARG A 99 -13.02 -29.67 1.64
CA ARG A 99 -13.07 -30.55 2.83
C ARG A 99 -14.30 -30.30 3.71
N SER A 100 -14.94 -29.14 3.58
CA SER A 100 -16.11 -28.73 4.36
C SER A 100 -17.44 -28.89 3.61
N LEU A 101 -17.45 -29.37 2.35
CA LEU A 101 -18.66 -29.44 1.52
C LEU A 101 -19.17 -30.90 1.31
N PRO A 102 -20.49 -31.11 1.18
CA PRO A 102 -21.09 -32.43 0.90
C PRO A 102 -20.77 -32.98 -0.50
N SER A 103 -20.84 -34.30 -0.64
CA SER A 103 -20.37 -35.09 -1.81
C SER A 103 -21.01 -34.69 -3.15
N SER A 104 -22.26 -34.20 -3.19
CA SER A 104 -22.95 -33.85 -4.44
C SER A 104 -22.38 -32.61 -5.15
N LYS A 105 -21.90 -31.61 -4.40
CA LYS A 105 -21.22 -30.42 -4.97
C LYS A 105 -19.76 -30.67 -5.35
N LYS A 106 -19.24 -31.89 -5.11
CA LYS A 106 -17.85 -32.28 -5.37
C LYS A 106 -17.60 -32.66 -6.84
N LEU A 107 -18.67 -33.03 -7.55
CA LEU A 107 -18.69 -33.47 -8.95
C LEU A 107 -18.77 -32.28 -9.94
N GLU A 108 -19.50 -31.22 -9.57
CA GLU A 108 -19.68 -29.99 -10.37
C GLU A 108 -18.37 -29.19 -10.54
N MET A 109 -17.34 -29.47 -9.73
CA MET A 109 -16.03 -28.81 -9.78
C MET A 109 -14.96 -29.56 -10.61
N ALA A 110 -15.34 -30.54 -11.44
CA ALA A 110 -14.40 -31.33 -12.25
C ALA A 110 -13.63 -30.52 -13.32
N SER A 111 -13.98 -29.26 -13.58
CA SER A 111 -13.21 -28.27 -14.38
C SER A 111 -11.87 -27.84 -13.72
N THR A 112 -11.33 -28.66 -12.82
CA THR A 112 -10.10 -28.34 -12.08
C THR A 112 -8.85 -28.43 -12.98
N SER A 113 -8.82 -29.31 -13.98
CA SER A 113 -7.66 -29.47 -14.88
C SER A 113 -7.48 -28.28 -15.82
N GLU A 114 -8.57 -27.80 -16.43
CA GLU A 114 -8.55 -26.64 -17.33
C GLU A 114 -8.19 -25.35 -16.60
N ASP A 115 -8.74 -25.14 -15.40
CA ASP A 115 -8.38 -24.03 -14.51
C ASP A 115 -6.89 -24.04 -14.16
N VAL A 116 -6.32 -25.22 -13.91
CA VAL A 116 -4.89 -25.38 -13.58
C VAL A 116 -4.01 -25.07 -14.80
N ILE A 117 -4.40 -25.57 -15.99
CA ILE A 117 -3.67 -25.28 -17.23
C ILE A 117 -3.73 -23.78 -17.55
N LEU A 118 -4.88 -23.14 -17.38
CA LEU A 118 -5.04 -21.71 -17.57
C LEU A 118 -4.18 -20.92 -16.58
N ALA A 119 -4.19 -21.30 -15.30
CA ALA A 119 -3.37 -20.65 -14.27
C ALA A 119 -1.86 -20.84 -14.51
N LEU A 120 -1.44 -22.01 -14.99
CA LEU A 120 -0.05 -22.28 -15.37
C LEU A 120 0.35 -21.41 -16.56
N LYS A 121 -0.50 -21.31 -17.59
CA LYS A 121 -0.28 -20.47 -18.76
C LYS A 121 -0.18 -18.99 -18.39
N GLU A 122 -1.03 -18.50 -17.48
CA GLU A 122 -0.92 -17.16 -16.93
C GLU A 122 0.39 -16.97 -16.16
N THR A 123 0.76 -17.94 -15.31
CA THR A 123 2.00 -17.88 -14.52
C THR A 123 3.23 -17.80 -15.41
N LEU A 124 3.28 -18.62 -16.47
CA LEU A 124 4.36 -18.59 -17.46
C LEU A 124 4.40 -17.28 -18.24
N ARG A 125 3.26 -16.72 -18.66
CA ARG A 125 3.21 -15.41 -19.33
C ARG A 125 3.76 -14.30 -18.44
N TYR A 126 3.38 -14.27 -17.17
CA TYR A 126 3.86 -13.28 -16.21
C TYR A 126 5.34 -13.45 -15.85
N GLY A 127 5.79 -14.70 -15.72
CA GLY A 127 7.21 -15.02 -15.57
C GLY A 127 8.02 -14.55 -16.78
N LEU A 128 7.56 -14.88 -17.99
CA LEU A 128 8.21 -14.48 -19.24
C LEU A 128 8.27 -12.96 -19.39
N PHE A 129 7.18 -12.25 -19.06
CA PHE A 129 7.16 -10.79 -19.03
C PHE A 129 8.26 -10.21 -18.13
N LEU A 130 8.31 -10.61 -16.85
CA LEU A 130 9.26 -10.04 -15.90
C LEU A 130 10.71 -10.46 -16.20
N GLY A 131 10.91 -11.66 -16.72
CA GLY A 131 12.20 -12.12 -17.21
C GLY A 131 12.68 -11.31 -18.42
N ALA A 132 11.82 -11.12 -19.43
CA ALA A 132 12.13 -10.32 -20.61
C ALA A 132 12.39 -8.85 -20.26
N PHE A 133 11.56 -8.26 -19.37
CA PHE A 133 11.76 -6.89 -18.90
C PHE A 133 13.13 -6.71 -18.23
N ALA A 134 13.48 -7.58 -17.27
CA ALA A 134 14.75 -7.51 -16.55
C ALA A 134 15.94 -7.77 -17.47
N GLY A 135 15.83 -8.76 -18.37
CA GLY A 135 16.84 -9.08 -19.37
C GLY A 135 17.10 -7.92 -20.31
N THR A 136 16.07 -7.40 -20.98
CA THR A 136 16.20 -6.25 -21.90
C THR A 136 16.74 -5.02 -21.18
N PHE A 137 16.29 -4.74 -19.95
CA PHE A 137 16.79 -3.61 -19.17
C PHE A 137 18.30 -3.72 -18.92
N VAL A 138 18.77 -4.85 -18.40
CA VAL A 138 20.20 -5.04 -18.09
C VAL A 138 21.05 -5.10 -19.36
N SER A 139 20.55 -5.74 -20.41
CA SER A 139 21.24 -5.78 -21.72
C SER A 139 21.45 -4.38 -22.28
N VAL A 140 20.40 -3.55 -22.31
CA VAL A 140 20.48 -2.18 -22.83
C VAL A 140 21.37 -1.32 -21.94
N ASP A 141 21.28 -1.45 -20.62
CA ASP A 141 22.11 -0.71 -19.67
C ASP A 141 23.61 -1.02 -19.87
N GLU A 142 23.98 -2.30 -19.99
CA GLU A 142 25.36 -2.73 -20.21
C GLU A 142 25.88 -2.35 -21.61
N ILE A 143 25.05 -2.44 -22.67
CA ILE A 143 25.43 -1.99 -24.02
C ILE A 143 25.74 -0.48 -24.03
N ILE A 144 24.88 0.33 -23.42
CA ILE A 144 25.09 1.79 -23.33
C ILE A 144 26.31 2.11 -22.45
N ALA A 145 26.53 1.36 -21.39
CA ALA A 145 27.69 1.53 -20.51
C ALA A 145 29.00 1.15 -21.21
N ALA A 146 28.99 0.11 -22.05
CA ALA A 146 30.14 -0.32 -22.85
C ALA A 146 30.47 0.67 -23.97
N LEU A 147 29.46 1.23 -24.64
CA LEU A 147 29.65 2.19 -25.75
C LEU A 147 30.03 3.59 -25.27
N GLY A 148 29.39 4.09 -24.20
CA GLY A 148 29.51 5.50 -23.79
C GLY A 148 30.35 5.73 -22.52
N GLY A 149 30.87 4.67 -21.90
CA GLY A 149 31.61 4.72 -20.64
C GLY A 149 30.72 4.91 -19.42
N HIS A 150 31.00 4.15 -18.36
CA HIS A 150 30.14 4.00 -17.18
C HIS A 150 29.81 5.32 -16.45
N ARG A 151 30.73 6.29 -16.44
CA ARG A 151 30.57 7.60 -15.76
C ARG A 151 29.76 8.61 -16.58
N ARG A 152 29.88 8.60 -17.91
CA ARG A 152 29.25 9.61 -18.78
C ARG A 152 27.77 9.31 -19.03
N THR A 153 27.41 8.03 -19.10
CA THR A 153 26.04 7.58 -19.42
C THR A 153 25.15 7.32 -18.20
N ALA A 154 25.70 7.37 -16.98
CA ALA A 154 24.98 7.05 -15.75
C ALA A 154 23.69 7.86 -15.51
N LYS A 155 23.58 9.08 -16.06
CA LYS A 155 22.43 9.97 -15.83
C LYS A 155 21.20 9.58 -16.65
N TRP A 156 21.36 8.95 -17.81
CA TRP A 156 20.26 8.67 -18.75
C TRP A 156 20.14 7.21 -19.18
N ARG A 157 21.16 6.37 -18.97
CA ARG A 157 21.12 4.96 -19.42
C ARG A 157 19.94 4.18 -18.83
N SER A 158 19.63 4.37 -17.55
CA SER A 158 18.51 3.68 -16.90
C SER A 158 17.15 4.13 -17.44
N LEU A 159 17.03 5.39 -17.88
CA LEU A 159 15.82 5.91 -18.51
C LEU A 159 15.61 5.26 -19.88
N LEU A 160 16.66 5.19 -20.68
CA LEU A 160 16.61 4.59 -22.02
C LEU A 160 16.40 3.08 -21.95
N ALA A 161 17.11 2.39 -21.04
CA ALA A 161 16.92 0.97 -20.77
C ALA A 161 15.49 0.65 -20.32
N GLY A 162 14.90 1.49 -19.45
CA GLY A 162 13.50 1.37 -19.04
C GLY A 162 12.53 1.61 -20.20
N ALA A 163 12.78 2.58 -21.07
CA ALA A 163 11.94 2.88 -22.24
C ALA A 163 11.94 1.74 -23.26
N ILE A 164 13.10 1.10 -23.49
CA ILE A 164 13.23 -0.04 -24.41
C ILE A 164 12.70 -1.34 -23.78
N ALA A 165 12.85 -1.52 -22.47
CA ALA A 165 12.30 -2.67 -21.78
C ALA A 165 10.77 -2.58 -21.57
N GLY A 166 10.20 -1.39 -21.47
CA GLY A 166 8.77 -1.15 -21.19
C GLY A 166 7.78 -1.91 -22.10
N PRO A 167 7.98 -1.95 -23.43
CA PRO A 167 7.15 -2.73 -24.35
C PRO A 167 7.06 -4.22 -24.05
N SER A 168 8.00 -4.81 -23.29
CA SER A 168 7.89 -6.21 -22.84
C SER A 168 6.61 -6.49 -22.04
N MET A 169 5.97 -5.46 -21.48
CA MET A 169 4.66 -5.57 -20.83
C MET A 169 3.56 -6.08 -21.76
N LEU A 170 3.70 -5.96 -23.09
CA LEU A 170 2.75 -6.53 -24.04
C LEU A 170 2.73 -8.07 -24.02
N LEU A 171 3.80 -8.71 -23.52
CA LEU A 171 3.89 -10.17 -23.39
C LEU A 171 2.89 -10.75 -22.38
N THR A 172 2.34 -9.96 -21.46
CA THR A 172 1.32 -10.45 -20.52
C THR A 172 -0.04 -10.67 -21.18
N GLY A 173 -0.26 -10.12 -22.37
CA GLY A 173 -1.44 -10.35 -23.20
C GLY A 173 -2.03 -9.06 -23.81
N LEU A 174 -2.10 -9.00 -25.13
CA LEU A 174 -2.66 -7.86 -25.90
C LEU A 174 -4.13 -7.55 -25.56
N ASN A 175 -4.89 -8.56 -25.10
CA ASN A 175 -6.32 -8.44 -24.84
C ASN A 175 -6.68 -8.34 -23.34
N THR A 176 -5.69 -8.37 -22.45
CA THR A 176 -5.90 -8.28 -20.99
C THR A 176 -5.47 -6.92 -20.48
N GLN A 177 -6.43 -6.05 -20.17
CA GLN A 177 -6.13 -4.74 -19.58
C GLN A 177 -5.64 -4.90 -18.13
N HIS A 178 -4.32 -4.83 -17.90
CA HIS A 178 -3.73 -4.83 -16.56
C HIS A 178 -3.72 -3.42 -15.95
N THR A 179 -4.89 -2.78 -15.87
CA THR A 179 -5.06 -1.42 -15.33
C THR A 179 -4.46 -1.27 -13.93
N SER A 180 -4.60 -2.29 -13.07
CA SER A 180 -4.04 -2.28 -11.72
C SER A 180 -2.51 -2.24 -11.69
N LEU A 181 -1.85 -2.96 -12.60
CA LEU A 181 -0.39 -2.98 -12.72
C LEU A 181 0.12 -1.64 -13.28
N ALA A 182 -0.56 -1.10 -14.30
CA ALA A 182 -0.23 0.21 -14.87
C ALA A 182 -0.34 1.34 -13.83
N ILE A 183 -1.44 1.37 -13.07
CA ILE A 183 -1.63 2.33 -11.98
C ILE A 183 -0.54 2.17 -10.91
N TYR A 184 -0.16 0.94 -10.57
CA TYR A 184 0.91 0.69 -9.60
C TYR A 184 2.26 1.22 -10.09
N ILE A 185 2.62 0.95 -11.35
CA ILE A 185 3.86 1.46 -11.96
C ILE A 185 3.85 2.98 -12.01
N LEU A 186 2.75 3.59 -12.44
CA LEU A 186 2.57 5.04 -12.47
C LEU A 186 2.75 5.66 -11.07
N MET A 187 2.14 5.05 -10.06
CA MET A 187 2.25 5.49 -8.67
C MET A 187 3.69 5.42 -8.17
N ARG A 188 4.40 4.30 -8.44
CA ARG A 188 5.82 4.15 -8.08
C ARG A 188 6.71 5.15 -8.82
N ALA A 189 6.49 5.34 -10.11
CA ALA A 189 7.21 6.33 -10.92
C ALA A 189 6.99 7.75 -10.37
N THR A 190 5.75 8.10 -10.02
CA THR A 190 5.41 9.40 -9.42
C THR A 190 6.11 9.61 -8.07
N VAL A 191 6.14 8.59 -7.20
CA VAL A 191 6.86 8.66 -5.91
C VAL A 191 8.36 8.85 -6.11
N LEU A 192 8.96 8.14 -7.07
CA LEU A 192 10.39 8.28 -7.38
C LEU A 192 10.71 9.65 -7.98
N ALA A 193 9.88 10.12 -8.92
CA ALA A 193 10.00 11.43 -9.53
C ALA A 193 9.85 12.55 -8.50
N SER A 194 8.89 12.43 -7.57
CA SER A 194 8.71 13.35 -6.45
C SER A 194 9.96 13.41 -5.56
N ARG A 195 10.47 12.26 -5.12
CA ARG A 195 11.69 12.18 -4.28
C ARG A 195 12.91 12.77 -4.98
N TRP A 196 13.05 12.49 -6.28
CA TRP A 196 14.11 13.07 -7.10
C TRP A 196 13.96 14.59 -7.23
N GLY A 197 12.74 15.08 -7.47
CA GLY A 197 12.43 16.50 -7.56
C GLY A 197 12.74 17.27 -6.26
N ILE A 198 12.43 16.68 -5.10
CA ILE A 198 12.75 17.26 -3.78
C ILE A 198 14.27 17.34 -3.56
N LYS A 199 15.03 16.32 -3.98
CA LYS A 199 16.49 16.27 -3.81
C LYS A 199 17.27 17.14 -4.81
N SER A 200 16.67 17.47 -5.95
CA SER A 200 17.32 18.22 -7.02
C SER A 200 17.45 19.71 -6.66
N GLU A 201 18.64 20.29 -6.82
CA GLU A 201 18.88 21.73 -6.53
C GLU A 201 18.02 22.67 -7.38
N LYS A 202 17.72 22.28 -8.64
CA LYS A 202 16.92 23.08 -9.57
C LYS A 202 15.42 22.95 -9.32
N PHE A 203 14.94 21.73 -9.05
CA PHE A 203 13.52 21.45 -8.85
C PHE A 203 13.06 21.53 -7.39
N GLY A 204 14.00 21.60 -6.44
CA GLY A 204 13.71 21.63 -5.01
C GLY A 204 12.85 22.82 -4.59
N ARG A 205 12.96 23.98 -5.27
CA ARG A 205 12.08 25.14 -5.01
C ARG A 205 10.62 24.87 -5.40
N ILE A 206 10.39 24.22 -6.54
CA ILE A 206 9.04 23.91 -7.05
C ILE A 206 8.41 22.74 -6.26
N CYS A 207 9.22 21.80 -5.78
CA CYS A 207 8.76 20.66 -5.00
C CYS A 207 8.71 20.92 -3.47
N LYS A 208 9.12 22.10 -3.00
CA LYS A 208 9.03 22.52 -1.58
C LYS A 208 7.62 22.50 -0.97
N PRO A 209 6.52 22.83 -1.67
CA PRO A 209 5.17 22.64 -1.11
C PRO A 209 4.82 21.16 -0.86
N LEU A 210 5.49 20.22 -1.54
CA LEU A 210 5.26 18.79 -1.35
C LEU A 210 5.90 18.24 -0.07
N THR A 211 6.87 18.97 0.52
CA THR A 211 7.49 18.65 1.82
C THR A 211 6.82 19.36 2.99
N TRP A 212 5.60 19.87 2.83
CA TRP A 212 4.84 20.43 3.94
C TRP A 212 4.64 19.39 5.06
N ALA A 213 4.78 19.82 6.32
CA ALA A 213 4.75 18.93 7.49
C ALA A 213 3.48 18.07 7.60
N HIS A 214 2.37 18.53 7.02
CA HIS A 214 1.09 17.81 6.99
C HIS A 214 0.62 17.51 5.55
N GLY A 215 1.54 17.50 4.59
CA GLY A 215 1.24 17.26 3.17
C GLY A 215 0.64 15.89 2.90
N ASP A 216 1.05 14.88 3.67
CA ASP A 216 0.49 13.53 3.66
C ASP A 216 -0.97 13.50 4.15
N ILE A 217 -1.28 14.20 5.24
CA ILE A 217 -2.63 14.35 5.78
C ILE A 217 -3.53 15.05 4.77
N PHE A 218 -3.05 16.13 4.16
CA PHE A 218 -3.80 16.87 3.16
C PHE A 218 -4.05 16.06 1.89
N LEU A 219 -3.01 15.40 1.37
CA LEU A 219 -3.13 14.53 0.20
C LEU A 219 -4.09 13.38 0.45
N MET A 220 -4.03 12.78 1.64
CA MET A 220 -4.99 11.77 2.05
C MET A 220 -6.41 12.35 2.10
N CYS A 221 -6.65 13.48 2.78
CA CYS A 221 -7.98 14.11 2.84
C CYS A 221 -8.54 14.44 1.46
N LEU A 222 -7.70 14.93 0.54
CA LEU A 222 -8.09 15.28 -0.83
C LEU A 222 -8.47 14.02 -1.62
N SER A 223 -7.61 13.00 -1.60
CA SER A 223 -7.90 11.72 -2.28
C SER A 223 -9.14 11.03 -1.70
N SER A 224 -9.27 11.03 -0.39
CA SER A 224 -10.43 10.56 0.36
C SER A 224 -11.73 11.25 -0.06
N SER A 225 -11.70 12.58 -0.18
CA SER A 225 -12.86 13.35 -0.62
C SER A 225 -13.27 12.98 -2.04
N GLN A 226 -12.32 12.86 -2.95
CA GLN A 226 -12.59 12.46 -4.33
C GLN A 226 -13.20 11.05 -4.40
N ILE A 227 -12.61 10.08 -3.69
CA ILE A 227 -13.07 8.69 -3.65
C ILE A 227 -14.48 8.61 -3.07
N LEU A 228 -14.73 9.27 -1.95
CA LEU A 228 -16.01 9.18 -1.26
C LEU A 228 -17.11 9.97 -2.00
N SER A 229 -16.76 11.06 -2.68
CA SER A 229 -17.66 11.76 -3.60
C SER A 229 -18.05 10.87 -4.78
N ALA A 230 -17.08 10.17 -5.38
CA ALA A 230 -17.37 9.20 -6.44
C ALA A 230 -18.24 8.05 -5.92
N TYR A 231 -18.00 7.58 -4.70
CA TYR A 231 -18.80 6.54 -4.05
C TYR A 231 -20.27 6.96 -3.79
N ILE A 232 -20.52 8.22 -3.46
CA ILE A 232 -21.89 8.70 -3.21
C ILE A 232 -22.58 9.06 -4.53
N LEU A 233 -21.92 9.82 -5.41
CA LEU A 233 -22.54 10.43 -6.59
C LEU A 233 -22.49 9.55 -7.83
N LYS A 234 -21.45 8.71 -8.01
CA LYS A 234 -21.25 7.93 -9.24
C LYS A 234 -20.53 6.60 -8.97
N GLN A 235 -21.15 5.70 -8.22
CA GLN A 235 -20.56 4.38 -7.91
C GLN A 235 -20.09 3.57 -9.11
N GLY A 236 -20.73 3.76 -10.27
CA GLY A 236 -20.38 3.05 -11.50
C GLY A 236 -19.02 3.43 -12.09
N SER A 237 -18.38 4.52 -11.64
CA SER A 237 -17.03 4.87 -12.09
C SER A 237 -15.93 4.09 -11.34
N LEU A 238 -16.28 3.43 -10.23
CA LEU A 238 -15.32 2.70 -9.41
C LEU A 238 -15.17 1.25 -9.89
N PRO A 239 -13.95 0.66 -9.83
CA PRO A 239 -13.76 -0.75 -10.14
C PRO A 239 -14.66 -1.66 -9.28
N PRO A 240 -15.23 -2.76 -9.82
CA PRO A 240 -16.18 -3.60 -9.08
C PRO A 240 -15.66 -4.14 -7.74
N SER A 241 -14.37 -4.53 -7.70
CA SER A 241 -13.70 -4.98 -6.47
C SER A 241 -13.62 -3.88 -5.42
N TYR A 242 -13.29 -2.66 -5.86
CA TYR A 242 -13.19 -1.50 -4.98
C TYR A 242 -14.58 -1.03 -4.51
N LYS A 243 -15.59 -1.08 -5.38
CA LYS A 243 -16.99 -0.83 -5.01
C LYS A 243 -17.47 -1.81 -3.93
N SER A 244 -17.16 -3.10 -4.06
CA SER A 244 -17.50 -4.11 -3.05
C SER A 244 -16.82 -3.83 -1.70
N PHE A 245 -15.54 -3.43 -1.73
CA PHE A 245 -14.81 -3.01 -0.54
C PHE A 245 -15.46 -1.80 0.14
N LEU A 246 -15.77 -0.75 -0.62
CA LEU A 246 -16.43 0.44 -0.08
C LEU A 246 -17.84 0.16 0.43
N ASN A 247 -18.62 -0.68 -0.22
CA ASN A 247 -19.93 -1.11 0.29
C ASN A 247 -19.81 -1.87 1.61
N LYS A 248 -18.78 -2.73 1.75
CA LYS A 248 -18.53 -3.47 2.99
C LYS A 248 -18.12 -2.54 4.13
N HIS A 249 -17.24 -1.57 3.89
CA HIS A 249 -16.74 -0.68 4.95
C HIS A 249 -17.63 0.53 5.22
N GLY A 250 -18.23 1.11 4.18
CA GLY A 250 -19.25 2.16 4.25
C GLY A 250 -20.59 1.66 4.79
N ALA A 251 -20.86 0.35 4.65
CA ALA A 251 -22.03 -0.36 5.16
C ALA A 251 -23.37 0.37 4.94
N LYS A 252 -23.50 0.93 3.75
CA LYS A 252 -24.73 1.47 3.21
C LYS A 252 -25.09 0.69 1.97
N ASP A 253 -26.37 0.38 1.84
CA ASP A 253 -26.89 -0.24 0.64
C ASP A 253 -26.87 0.74 -0.53
N SER A 254 -26.74 0.21 -1.75
CA SER A 254 -26.88 0.97 -2.99
C SER A 254 -28.17 1.78 -3.05
N VAL A 255 -29.28 1.29 -2.50
CA VAL A 255 -30.57 1.97 -2.52
C VAL A 255 -30.55 3.24 -1.66
N ILE A 256 -29.88 3.20 -0.49
CA ILE A 256 -29.67 4.38 0.36
C ILE A 256 -28.81 5.41 -0.36
N LEU A 257 -27.71 4.96 -0.97
CA LEU A 257 -26.77 5.85 -1.66
C LEU A 257 -27.39 6.49 -2.91
N GLN A 258 -28.26 5.77 -3.61
CA GLN A 258 -29.07 6.32 -4.68
C GLN A 258 -30.01 7.41 -4.18
N GLY A 259 -30.69 7.20 -3.05
CA GLY A 259 -31.53 8.23 -2.43
C GLY A 259 -30.73 9.50 -2.07
N VAL A 260 -29.54 9.35 -1.48
CA VAL A 260 -28.65 10.49 -1.18
C VAL A 260 -28.21 11.22 -2.45
N ARG A 261 -27.90 10.48 -3.52
CA ARG A 261 -27.53 11.05 -4.83
C ARG A 261 -28.69 11.84 -5.44
N GLU A 262 -29.90 11.31 -5.40
CA GLU A 262 -31.09 11.96 -5.96
C GLU A 262 -31.32 13.32 -5.30
N ILE A 263 -31.22 13.40 -3.96
CA ILE A 263 -31.27 14.68 -3.23
C ILE A 263 -30.12 15.60 -3.63
N ALA A 264 -28.88 15.09 -3.63
CA ALA A 264 -27.70 15.91 -3.91
C ALA A 264 -27.70 16.51 -5.33
N CYS A 265 -28.32 15.83 -6.28
CA CYS A 265 -28.50 16.29 -7.66
C CYS A 265 -29.77 17.13 -7.88
N GLY A 266 -30.62 17.32 -6.85
CA GLY A 266 -31.90 18.02 -6.98
C GLY A 266 -32.92 17.28 -7.86
N MET A 267 -32.79 15.95 -8.00
CA MET A 267 -33.70 15.12 -8.79
C MET A 267 -34.86 14.65 -7.90
N PRO A 268 -36.08 14.49 -8.45
CA PRO A 268 -37.18 13.89 -7.70
C PRO A 268 -36.84 12.43 -7.36
N PHE A 269 -37.23 12.01 -6.17
CA PHE A 269 -36.96 10.65 -5.73
C PHE A 269 -37.67 9.62 -6.60
N LYS A 270 -36.93 8.64 -7.08
CA LYS A 270 -37.50 7.57 -7.92
C LYS A 270 -37.98 6.38 -7.10
N ASN A 271 -37.34 6.08 -5.96
CA ASN A 271 -37.52 4.82 -5.24
C ASN A 271 -37.50 4.97 -3.70
N LEU A 272 -38.24 5.93 -3.13
CA LEU A 272 -38.36 6.07 -1.65
C LEU A 272 -38.87 4.79 -0.98
N GLY A 273 -39.89 4.15 -1.55
CA GLY A 273 -40.44 2.91 -1.00
C GLY A 273 -39.44 1.74 -0.96
N ALA A 274 -38.42 1.74 -1.82
CA ALA A 274 -37.35 0.75 -1.75
C ALA A 274 -36.42 0.98 -0.54
N ILE A 275 -36.16 2.25 -0.19
CA ILE A 275 -35.39 2.62 1.01
C ILE A 275 -36.17 2.22 2.27
N GLU A 276 -37.48 2.49 2.31
CA GLU A 276 -38.34 2.09 3.44
C GLU A 276 -38.41 0.57 3.59
N LYS A 277 -38.56 -0.17 2.49
CA LYS A 277 -38.54 -1.64 2.49
C LYS A 277 -37.20 -2.19 2.98
N TYR A 278 -36.09 -1.54 2.64
CA TYR A 278 -34.76 -1.91 3.14
C TYR A 278 -34.63 -1.71 4.66
N TYR A 279 -35.12 -0.59 5.20
CA TYR A 279 -35.10 -0.39 6.65
C TYR A 279 -36.02 -1.39 7.37
N LYS A 280 -37.19 -1.70 6.79
CA LYS A 280 -38.10 -2.75 7.32
C LYS A 280 -37.44 -4.13 7.35
N SER A 281 -36.66 -4.51 6.35
CA SER A 281 -35.96 -5.80 6.34
C SER A 281 -34.86 -5.90 7.42
N ILE A 282 -34.37 -4.76 7.90
CA ILE A 282 -33.41 -4.64 9.01
C ILE A 282 -34.13 -4.50 10.37
N GLY A 283 -35.47 -4.45 10.37
CA GLY A 283 -36.29 -4.33 11.58
C GLY A 283 -36.47 -2.90 12.08
N VAL A 284 -36.22 -1.89 11.23
CA VAL A 284 -36.44 -0.48 11.56
C VAL A 284 -37.57 0.07 10.69
N ASP A 285 -38.66 0.52 11.31
CA ASP A 285 -39.72 1.21 10.57
C ASP A 285 -39.34 2.69 10.42
N VAL A 286 -39.20 3.14 9.17
CA VAL A 286 -38.84 4.52 8.82
C VAL A 286 -39.84 5.01 7.79
N LYS A 287 -40.47 6.15 8.09
CA LYS A 287 -41.33 6.87 7.15
C LYS A 287 -40.55 8.03 6.57
N LEU A 288 -40.31 8.02 5.26
CA LEU A 288 -39.53 9.05 4.57
C LEU A 288 -40.46 10.10 3.96
N ASP A 289 -40.13 11.37 4.18
CA ASP A 289 -40.86 12.50 3.60
C ASP A 289 -40.31 12.79 2.19
N PRO A 290 -41.16 12.80 1.14
CA PRO A 290 -40.74 13.13 -0.23
C PRO A 290 -40.24 14.58 -0.41
N GLU A 291 -40.57 15.50 0.50
CA GLU A 291 -40.09 16.90 0.44
C GLU A 291 -38.82 17.17 1.27
N MET A 292 -38.17 16.11 1.78
CA MET A 292 -36.99 16.28 2.63
C MET A 292 -35.82 16.94 1.88
N LYS A 293 -35.29 18.03 2.45
CA LYS A 293 -34.12 18.76 1.92
C LYS A 293 -32.78 18.23 2.42
N ILE A 294 -32.80 17.38 3.45
CA ILE A 294 -31.63 16.88 4.16
C ILE A 294 -31.67 15.34 4.16
N PRO A 295 -30.61 14.65 3.69
CA PRO A 295 -30.57 13.18 3.57
C PRO A 295 -30.41 12.44 4.91
N CYS A 296 -30.47 13.13 6.04
CA CYS A 296 -30.27 12.60 7.38
C CYS A 296 -31.18 11.38 7.65
N SER A 297 -32.49 11.52 7.43
CA SER A 297 -33.46 10.43 7.62
C SER A 297 -33.20 9.22 6.71
N ILE A 298 -32.64 9.44 5.51
CA ILE A 298 -32.22 8.34 4.60
C ILE A 298 -30.99 7.62 5.16
N ILE A 299 -30.04 8.36 5.73
CA ILE A 299 -28.74 7.83 6.16
C ILE A 299 -28.84 7.08 7.50
N HIS A 300 -29.60 7.61 8.47
CA HIS A 300 -29.65 7.06 9.84
C HIS A 300 -31.05 6.56 10.27
N GLY A 301 -32.06 6.65 9.41
CA GLY A 301 -33.43 6.28 9.75
C GLY A 301 -33.91 7.05 10.98
N ASN A 302 -34.43 6.34 11.97
CA ASN A 302 -34.96 6.91 13.21
C ASN A 302 -33.90 7.23 14.29
N GLN A 303 -32.60 7.05 14.00
CA GLN A 303 -31.53 7.32 14.98
C GLN A 303 -31.05 8.77 14.93
N SER A 304 -30.54 9.28 16.06
CA SER A 304 -29.81 10.55 16.07
C SER A 304 -28.46 10.42 15.35
N CYS A 305 -27.93 11.51 14.78
CA CYS A 305 -26.64 11.48 14.08
C CYS A 305 -25.47 11.02 14.98
N GLY A 306 -25.50 11.38 16.27
CA GLY A 306 -24.47 10.97 17.23
C GLY A 306 -24.56 9.49 17.63
N THR A 307 -25.78 8.99 17.84
CA THR A 307 -26.01 7.56 18.12
C THR A 307 -25.60 6.70 16.93
N HIS A 308 -25.98 7.12 15.72
CA HIS A 308 -25.58 6.44 14.48
C HIS A 308 -24.06 6.41 14.33
N PHE A 309 -23.37 7.52 14.63
CA PHE A 309 -21.91 7.60 14.63
C PHE A 309 -21.26 6.56 15.56
N LEU A 310 -21.70 6.47 16.82
CA LEU A 310 -21.12 5.53 17.81
C LEU A 310 -21.38 4.06 17.44
N LEU A 311 -22.60 3.74 17.04
CA LEU A 311 -22.95 2.37 16.62
C LEU A 311 -22.19 1.97 15.36
N PHE A 312 -22.10 2.88 14.38
CA PHE A 312 -21.35 2.66 13.16
C PHE A 312 -19.85 2.51 13.44
N LEU A 313 -19.28 3.29 14.37
CA LEU A 313 -17.89 3.19 14.79
C LEU A 313 -17.55 1.78 15.32
N LEU A 314 -18.37 1.26 16.24
CA LEU A 314 -18.19 -0.08 16.78
C LEU A 314 -18.34 -1.17 15.72
N GLN A 315 -19.32 -1.01 14.83
CA GLN A 315 -19.55 -1.97 13.75
C GLN A 315 -18.42 -1.93 12.71
N ALA A 316 -17.93 -0.73 12.38
CA ALA A 316 -16.79 -0.53 11.49
C ALA A 316 -15.51 -1.16 12.08
N TYR A 317 -15.31 -1.06 13.39
CA TYR A 317 -14.18 -1.68 14.08
C TYR A 317 -14.20 -3.20 13.95
N LYS A 318 -15.36 -3.83 14.19
CA LYS A 318 -15.54 -5.27 13.99
C LYS A 318 -15.29 -5.70 12.54
N ARG A 319 -15.65 -4.88 11.55
CA ARG A 319 -15.40 -5.14 10.13
C ARG A 319 -13.94 -4.93 9.72
N ALA A 320 -13.23 -4.00 10.34
CA ALA A 320 -11.84 -3.66 10.03
C ALA A 320 -10.83 -4.70 10.53
N LEU A 321 -11.07 -5.28 11.71
CA LEU A 321 -10.20 -6.29 12.33
C LEU A 321 -9.78 -7.45 11.40
N PRO A 322 -10.71 -8.19 10.75
CA PRO A 322 -10.33 -9.31 9.88
C PRO A 322 -9.60 -8.90 8.60
N VAL A 323 -9.64 -7.61 8.22
CA VAL A 323 -8.91 -7.09 7.06
C VAL A 323 -7.46 -6.76 7.44
N TYR A 324 -7.25 -6.13 8.59
CA TYR A 324 -5.90 -5.73 9.02
C TYR A 324 -5.11 -6.85 9.69
N LEU A 325 -5.78 -7.78 10.38
CA LEU A 325 -5.10 -8.86 11.10
C LEU A 325 -4.17 -9.68 10.17
N PRO A 326 -4.59 -10.14 8.97
CA PRO A 326 -3.69 -10.83 8.05
C PRO A 326 -2.57 -9.92 7.51
N VAL A 327 -2.86 -8.64 7.28
CA VAL A 327 -1.89 -7.68 6.72
C VAL A 327 -0.74 -7.41 7.68
N TYR A 328 -0.98 -7.41 8.99
CA TYR A 328 0.07 -7.28 9.99
C TYR A 328 0.71 -8.62 10.36
N LEU A 329 -0.08 -9.69 10.42
CA LEU A 329 0.40 -11.00 10.85
C LEU A 329 1.24 -11.70 9.77
N ILE A 330 0.85 -11.64 8.49
CA ILE A 330 1.56 -12.35 7.42
C ILE A 330 3.00 -11.83 7.24
N PRO A 331 3.26 -10.52 7.14
CA PRO A 331 4.63 -10.01 7.07
C PRO A 331 5.43 -10.34 8.32
N ALA A 332 4.82 -10.29 9.51
CA ALA A 332 5.48 -10.67 10.76
C ALA A 332 5.91 -12.16 10.74
N LEU A 333 5.05 -13.04 10.22
CA LEU A 333 5.36 -14.47 10.08
C LEU A 333 6.44 -14.75 9.02
N ILE A 334 6.42 -14.05 7.89
CA ILE A 334 7.36 -14.27 6.78
C ILE A 334 8.74 -13.68 7.10
N VAL A 335 8.79 -12.42 7.52
CA VAL A 335 10.04 -11.65 7.66
C VAL A 335 10.70 -11.93 9.01
N HIS A 336 9.92 -12.04 10.09
CA HIS A 336 10.44 -12.20 11.44
C HIS A 336 10.37 -13.64 11.95
N ARG A 337 10.30 -14.67 11.08
CA ARG A 337 10.16 -16.09 11.48
C ARG A 337 11.14 -16.52 12.59
N GLN A 338 12.40 -16.09 12.48
CA GLN A 338 13.46 -16.41 13.46
C GLN A 338 13.31 -15.63 14.78
N GLY A 339 12.79 -14.40 14.73
CA GLY A 339 12.50 -13.59 15.92
C GLY A 339 11.22 -14.03 16.63
N LEU A 340 10.21 -14.49 15.87
CA LEU A 340 8.94 -14.98 16.37
C LEU A 340 9.11 -16.26 17.20
N LEU A 341 10.01 -17.15 16.77
CA LEU A 341 10.37 -18.36 17.50
C LEU A 341 11.10 -18.07 18.83
N LYS A 342 11.85 -16.97 18.91
CA LYS A 342 12.62 -16.60 20.12
C LYS A 342 11.82 -15.74 21.11
N ARG A 343 10.89 -14.89 20.65
CA ARG A 343 10.08 -14.00 21.50
C ARG A 343 8.65 -13.83 20.98
N PRO A 344 7.81 -14.89 21.02
CA PRO A 344 6.50 -14.90 20.38
C PRO A 344 5.55 -13.82 20.93
N HIS A 345 5.45 -13.69 22.25
CA HIS A 345 4.48 -12.78 22.88
C HIS A 345 4.75 -11.30 22.60
N THR A 346 6.01 -10.86 22.59
CA THR A 346 6.34 -9.43 22.37
C THR A 346 6.06 -8.97 20.94
N ILE A 347 6.32 -9.83 19.94
CA ILE A 347 6.08 -9.50 18.52
C ILE A 347 4.58 -9.61 18.22
N LEU A 348 3.91 -10.63 18.73
CA LEU A 348 2.47 -10.81 18.57
C LEU A 348 1.69 -9.65 19.22
N TRP A 349 2.07 -9.24 20.43
CA TRP A 349 1.42 -8.12 21.13
C TRP A 349 1.61 -6.79 20.40
N LYS A 350 2.82 -6.50 19.90
CA LYS A 350 3.07 -5.32 19.05
C LYS A 350 2.24 -5.36 17.77
N GLY A 351 2.12 -6.53 17.14
CA GLY A 351 1.27 -6.72 15.97
C GLY A 351 -0.23 -6.54 16.26
N LEU A 352 -0.71 -7.08 17.38
CA LEU A 352 -2.10 -6.95 17.81
C LEU A 352 -2.43 -5.51 18.18
N PHE A 353 -1.56 -4.82 18.93
CA PHE A 353 -1.70 -3.41 19.26
C PHE A 353 -1.70 -2.54 18.00
N GLY A 354 -0.78 -2.80 17.06
CA GLY A 354 -0.76 -2.13 15.76
C GLY A 354 -2.05 -2.36 14.96
N THR A 355 -2.58 -3.58 14.99
CA THR A 355 -3.86 -3.94 14.35
C THR A 355 -5.03 -3.22 15.00
N ALA A 356 -5.09 -3.18 16.33
CA ALA A 356 -6.13 -2.48 17.09
C ALA A 356 -6.11 -0.97 16.81
N ARG A 357 -4.94 -0.32 16.90
CA ARG A 357 -4.76 1.10 16.58
C ARG A 357 -5.17 1.41 15.13
N SER A 358 -4.73 0.60 14.17
CA SER A 358 -5.07 0.80 12.76
C SER A 358 -6.55 0.58 12.46
N SER A 359 -7.17 -0.41 13.10
CA SER A 359 -8.60 -0.70 12.95
C SER A 359 -9.45 0.41 13.56
N LEU A 360 -9.03 0.96 14.70
CA LEU A 360 -9.67 2.11 15.33
C LEU A 360 -9.56 3.35 14.44
N PHE A 361 -8.37 3.60 13.87
CA PHE A 361 -8.15 4.67 12.92
C PHE A 361 -9.08 4.57 11.71
N LEU A 362 -9.16 3.42 11.03
CA LEU A 362 -10.04 3.24 9.88
C LEU A 362 -11.52 3.44 10.27
N SER A 363 -11.91 2.93 11.43
CA SER A 363 -13.30 3.03 11.90
C SER A 363 -13.68 4.47 12.22
N MET A 364 -12.80 5.19 12.91
CA MET A 364 -12.98 6.61 13.20
C MET A 364 -13.04 7.42 11.90
N TYR A 365 -12.15 7.11 10.96
CA TYR A 365 -12.15 7.72 9.63
C TYR A 365 -13.49 7.52 8.91
N CYS A 366 -13.99 6.29 8.78
CA CYS A 366 -15.28 6.02 8.12
C CYS A 366 -16.47 6.66 8.85
N SER A 367 -16.47 6.65 10.19
CA SER A 367 -17.56 7.22 10.99
C SER A 367 -17.57 8.75 10.91
N SER A 368 -16.38 9.35 10.91
CA SER A 368 -16.20 10.81 10.80
C SER A 368 -16.76 11.36 9.48
N ALA A 369 -16.65 10.60 8.39
CA ALA A 369 -17.20 11.00 7.11
C ALA A 369 -18.74 11.14 7.13
N TRP A 370 -19.43 10.24 7.83
CA TRP A 370 -20.90 10.30 7.95
C TRP A 370 -21.36 11.42 8.87
N ILE A 371 -20.73 11.60 10.03
CA ILE A 371 -21.14 12.67 10.95
C ILE A 371 -20.82 14.06 10.38
N TRP A 372 -19.71 14.23 9.65
CA TRP A 372 -19.33 15.50 9.04
C TRP A 372 -20.26 15.89 7.89
N THR A 373 -20.61 14.94 7.01
CA THR A 373 -21.63 15.17 5.97
C THR A 373 -22.98 15.58 6.57
N CYS A 374 -23.45 14.86 7.60
CA CYS A 374 -24.67 15.23 8.33
C CYS A 374 -24.58 16.64 8.96
N PHE A 375 -23.45 16.96 9.57
CA PHE A 375 -23.21 18.28 10.19
C PHE A 375 -23.30 19.41 9.15
N LEU A 376 -22.64 19.25 7.99
CA LEU A 376 -22.72 20.25 6.91
C LEU A 376 -24.15 20.38 6.39
N PHE A 377 -24.84 19.28 6.09
CA PHE A 377 -26.22 19.34 5.59
C PHE A 377 -27.16 20.03 6.58
N ARG A 378 -26.93 19.88 7.89
CA ARG A 378 -27.72 20.56 8.92
C ARG A 378 -27.43 22.06 9.01
N ILE A 379 -26.17 22.47 8.88
CA ILE A 379 -25.80 23.90 8.89
C ILE A 379 -26.41 24.65 7.72
N PHE A 380 -26.23 24.14 6.50
CA PHE A 380 -26.69 24.84 5.30
C PHE A 380 -28.13 24.49 4.90
N LYS A 381 -28.78 23.56 5.62
CA LYS A 381 -30.15 23.06 5.37
C LYS A 381 -30.41 22.66 3.91
N LYS A 382 -29.36 22.25 3.21
CA LYS A 382 -29.36 21.88 1.79
C LYS A 382 -28.40 20.72 1.58
N CYS A 383 -28.65 19.94 0.55
CA CYS A 383 -27.77 18.89 0.08
C CYS A 383 -27.47 19.13 -1.39
N ASN A 384 -26.24 19.56 -1.68
CA ASN A 384 -25.76 19.83 -3.02
C ASN A 384 -24.49 19.00 -3.29
N ILE A 385 -24.17 18.74 -4.55
CA ILE A 385 -22.92 18.10 -5.00
C ILE A 385 -21.66 18.68 -4.31
N PRO A 386 -21.40 20.01 -4.30
CA PRO A 386 -20.22 20.56 -3.62
C PRO A 386 -20.24 20.34 -2.10
N MET A 387 -21.42 20.24 -1.48
CA MET A 387 -21.52 19.95 -0.06
C MET A 387 -21.22 18.48 0.25
N VAL A 388 -21.62 17.55 -0.61
CA VAL A 388 -21.18 16.17 -0.51
C VAL A 388 -19.66 16.12 -0.62
N ALA A 389 -19.07 16.81 -1.59
CA ALA A 389 -17.61 16.85 -1.73
C ALA A 389 -16.92 17.49 -0.50
N MET A 390 -17.39 18.63 0.00
CA MET A 390 -16.83 19.27 1.19
C MET A 390 -17.04 18.44 2.47
N GLY A 391 -18.15 17.71 2.57
CA GLY A 391 -18.47 16.81 3.68
C GLY A 391 -17.63 15.54 3.70
N THR A 392 -16.90 15.25 2.61
CA THR A 392 -15.91 14.19 2.57
C THR A 392 -14.47 14.72 2.70
N VAL A 393 -14.27 16.06 2.67
CA VAL A 393 -12.99 16.70 2.99
C VAL A 393 -12.89 16.91 4.50
N LYS A 394 -11.77 16.45 5.09
CA LYS A 394 -11.35 16.56 6.51
C LYS A 394 -11.89 15.45 7.42
N GLY A 395 -11.10 14.83 8.30
CA GLY A 395 -9.77 15.17 8.83
C GLY A 395 -9.73 15.16 10.36
N ALA A 396 -10.90 15.20 11.04
CA ALA A 396 -10.96 15.16 12.50
C ALA A 396 -10.42 13.83 13.08
N ALA A 397 -10.60 12.71 12.36
CA ALA A 397 -10.03 11.44 12.77
C ALA A 397 -8.49 11.42 12.75
N LEU A 398 -7.81 12.29 11.99
CA LEU A 398 -6.35 12.33 11.93
C LEU A 398 -5.72 13.13 13.05
N PHE A 399 -6.35 14.22 13.49
CA PHE A 399 -5.85 15.04 14.59
C PHE A 399 -5.85 14.30 15.94
N ILE A 400 -6.62 13.22 16.07
CA ILE A 400 -6.69 12.44 17.32
C ILE A 400 -5.52 11.45 17.45
N PHE A 401 -4.86 11.08 16.34
CA PHE A 401 -3.83 10.02 16.33
C PHE A 401 -2.41 10.50 16.01
N HIS A 402 -2.24 11.79 15.70
CA HIS A 402 -0.97 12.47 15.51
C HIS A 402 -0.69 13.36 16.71
#